data_AF-A0A962TSJ8-F1
#
_entry.id   AF-A0A962TSJ8-F1
#
_cell.length_a   1.000
_cell.length_b   1.000
_cell.length_c   1.000
_cell.angle_alpha   90.00
_cell.angle_beta   90.00
_cell.angle_gamma   90.00
#
_symmetry.space_group_name_H-M   'P 1'
#
loop_
_entity.id
_entity.type
_entity.pdbx_description
1 polymer ?
#
loop_
_entity_poly.entity_id
_entity_poly.type
_entity_poly.pdbx_seq_one_letter_code
_entity_poly.pdbx_strand_id
1 'polypeptide(L)'
;MRKGLIFTFLALMVLVLPYSARAQTQGAENVRLQALVDMLEQYELGLAYLGQCDDFKKQTTNFPFYLQNAQAVSMAIGAELKKAHPEKPGQVIVDSFEKKKDELGKKTWEQIKTDGCAGSSAQKAKMHFDSYRQISPAQLKQLMGML
;
A
#
# COMPACT_ATOMS: atom_id res chain seq x y z
N MET A 1 19.19 -2.68 21.88
CA MET A 1 18.54 -1.38 22.16
C MET A 1 17.40 -1.17 21.15
N ARG A 2 16.15 -1.42 21.55
CA ARG A 2 14.95 -1.28 20.71
C ARG A 2 13.98 -0.30 21.38
N LYS A 3 14.17 1.00 21.13
CA LYS A 3 13.22 2.07 21.51
C LYS A 3 13.29 3.11 20.40
N GLY A 4 12.45 2.97 19.39
CA GLY A 4 12.45 3.90 18.25
C GLY A 4 11.37 3.68 17.20
N LEU A 5 10.57 2.61 17.31
CA LEU A 5 9.55 2.25 16.32
C LEU A 5 8.10 2.37 16.80
N ILE A 6 7.88 2.86 18.03
CA ILE A 6 6.54 3.00 18.62
C ILE A 6 6.03 4.45 18.52
N PHE A 7 6.93 5.44 18.38
CA PHE A 7 6.54 6.86 18.44
C PHE A 7 6.02 7.44 17.12
N THR A 8 6.24 6.79 15.98
CA THR A 8 5.73 7.26 14.67
C THR A 8 4.32 6.76 14.35
N PHE A 9 3.84 5.70 15.01
CA PHE A 9 2.46 5.21 14.85
C PHE A 9 1.45 5.99 15.71
N LEU A 10 1.89 6.55 16.85
CA LEU A 10 1.02 7.33 17.73
C LEU A 10 0.65 8.71 17.18
N ALA A 11 1.45 9.29 16.27
CA ALA A 11 1.16 10.60 15.71
C ALA A 11 -0.03 10.60 14.73
N LEU A 12 -0.46 9.43 14.24
CA LEU A 12 -1.69 9.31 13.44
C LEU A 12 -2.97 9.18 14.28
N MET A 13 -2.86 8.81 15.57
CA MET A 13 -4.03 8.61 16.43
C MET A 13 -4.57 9.91 17.06
N VAL A 14 -3.80 11.00 17.06
CA VAL A 14 -4.19 12.25 17.74
C VAL A 14 -5.26 13.06 16.99
N LEU A 15 -5.60 12.67 15.75
CA LEU A 15 -6.70 13.32 15.00
C LEU A 15 -8.08 12.70 15.27
N VAL A 16 -8.19 11.70 16.16
CA VAL A 16 -9.45 11.01 16.40
C VAL A 16 -9.84 11.18 17.87
N LEU A 17 -10.79 12.08 18.12
CA LEU A 17 -11.94 11.97 19.05
C LEU A 17 -12.47 13.38 19.42
N PRO A 18 -13.76 13.57 19.79
CA PRO A 18 -14.87 12.61 19.90
C PRO A 18 -16.19 13.08 19.23
N TYR A 19 -16.92 12.25 18.48
CA TYR A 19 -18.39 12.39 18.36
C TYR A 19 -19.04 11.02 18.13
N SER A 20 -19.56 10.50 19.24
CA SER A 20 -20.22 9.23 19.47
C SER A 20 -21.57 9.12 18.75
N ALA A 21 -21.47 8.88 17.44
CA ALA A 21 -22.48 8.28 16.56
C ALA A 21 -21.81 7.79 15.25
N ARG A 22 -20.65 8.38 14.89
CA ARG A 22 -19.76 8.00 13.78
C ARG A 22 -18.84 6.80 14.07
N ALA A 23 -18.84 6.25 15.28
CA ALA A 23 -17.85 5.26 15.70
C ALA A 23 -18.00 3.89 15.03
N GLN A 24 -19.22 3.50 14.63
CA GLN A 24 -19.42 2.21 13.93
C GLN A 24 -19.06 2.28 12.44
N THR A 25 -19.29 3.42 11.77
CA THR A 25 -18.88 3.62 10.37
C THR A 25 -17.39 3.91 10.24
N GLN A 26 -16.82 4.69 11.16
CA GLN A 26 -15.36 4.91 11.20
C GLN A 26 -14.59 3.62 11.46
N GLY A 27 -15.12 2.67 12.24
CA GLY A 27 -14.49 1.37 12.44
C GLY A 27 -14.31 0.58 11.14
N ALA A 28 -15.36 0.49 10.31
CA ALA A 28 -15.33 -0.22 9.04
C ALA A 28 -14.54 0.54 7.95
N GLU A 29 -14.69 1.87 7.87
CA GLU A 29 -13.93 2.71 6.92
C GLU A 29 -12.43 2.70 7.22
N ASN A 30 -12.04 2.69 8.50
CA ASN A 30 -10.64 2.58 8.91
C ASN A 30 -10.08 1.19 8.60
N VAL A 31 -10.87 0.12 8.73
CA VAL A 31 -10.46 -1.25 8.37
C VAL A 31 -10.25 -1.37 6.85
N ARG A 32 -11.16 -0.81 6.04
CA ARG A 32 -11.05 -0.79 4.58
C ARG A 32 -9.83 -0.01 4.12
N LEU A 33 -9.62 1.20 4.63
CA LEU A 33 -8.47 2.03 4.30
C LEU A 33 -7.16 1.33 4.70
N GLN A 34 -7.11 0.71 5.89
CA GLN A 34 -5.93 -0.05 6.31
C GLN A 34 -5.66 -1.23 5.39
N ALA A 35 -6.67 -2.00 4.99
CA ALA A 35 -6.50 -3.12 4.07
C ALA A 35 -5.97 -2.69 2.69
N LEU A 36 -6.45 -1.55 2.17
CA LEU A 36 -5.93 -0.97 0.94
C LEU A 36 -4.48 -0.50 1.08
N VAL A 37 -4.13 0.12 2.21
CA VAL A 37 -2.75 0.52 2.52
C VAL A 37 -1.84 -0.71 2.59
N ASP A 38 -2.26 -1.78 3.27
CA ASP A 38 -1.50 -3.02 3.34
C ASP A 38 -1.27 -3.60 1.93
N MET A 39 -2.28 -3.57 1.05
CA MET A 39 -2.12 -3.96 -0.35
C MET A 39 -1.10 -3.08 -1.09
N LEU A 40 -1.16 -1.75 -0.92
CA LEU A 40 -0.20 -0.83 -1.54
C LEU A 40 1.23 -1.15 -1.09
N GLU A 41 1.46 -1.40 0.20
CA GLU A 41 2.78 -1.78 0.72
C GLU A 41 3.32 -3.05 0.05
N GLN A 42 2.47 -4.06 -0.16
CA GLN A 42 2.87 -5.26 -0.87
C GLN A 42 3.15 -5.01 -2.36
N TYR A 43 2.39 -4.12 -3.01
CA TYR A 43 2.65 -3.71 -4.39
C TYR A 43 4.02 -3.01 -4.51
N GLU A 44 4.30 -2.01 -3.67
CA GLU A 44 5.59 -1.31 -3.63
C GLU A 44 6.75 -2.27 -3.35
N LEU A 45 6.57 -3.20 -2.40
CA LEU A 45 7.59 -4.21 -2.10
C LEU A 45 7.86 -5.14 -3.30
N GLY A 46 6.82 -5.55 -4.02
CA GLY A 46 6.97 -6.33 -5.26
C GLY A 46 7.64 -5.54 -6.38
N LEU A 47 7.32 -4.25 -6.55
CA LEU A 47 8.00 -3.38 -7.51
C LEU A 47 9.49 -3.23 -7.17
N ALA A 48 9.82 -3.06 -5.90
CA ALA A 48 11.20 -3.04 -5.42
C ALA A 48 11.96 -4.32 -5.74
N TYR A 49 11.32 -5.47 -5.49
CA TYR A 49 11.88 -6.77 -5.85
C TYR A 49 12.14 -6.91 -7.36
N LEU A 50 11.16 -6.55 -8.19
CA LEU A 50 11.26 -6.64 -9.66
C LEU A 50 12.36 -5.75 -10.24
N GLY A 51 12.63 -4.61 -9.60
CA GLY A 51 13.65 -3.69 -10.06
C GLY A 51 15.08 -4.05 -9.62
N GLN A 52 15.24 -4.83 -8.55
CA GLN A 52 16.55 -5.18 -7.97
C GLN A 52 17.01 -6.62 -8.26
N CYS A 53 16.08 -7.56 -8.43
CA CYS A 53 16.42 -8.99 -8.53
C CYS A 53 16.33 -9.50 -9.97
N ASP A 54 17.48 -9.90 -10.53
CA ASP A 54 17.65 -10.29 -11.94
C ASP A 54 16.90 -11.56 -12.34
N ASP A 55 16.64 -12.46 -11.38
CA ASP A 55 15.97 -13.75 -11.59
C ASP A 55 14.59 -13.59 -12.25
N PHE A 56 13.96 -12.43 -12.07
CA PHE A 56 12.59 -12.16 -12.49
C PHE A 56 12.44 -11.19 -13.66
N LYS A 57 13.51 -10.54 -14.14
CA LYS A 57 13.50 -9.71 -15.37
C LYS A 57 13.03 -10.45 -16.62
N LYS A 58 12.93 -11.79 -16.57
CA LYS A 58 12.42 -12.65 -17.66
C LYS A 58 10.90 -12.87 -17.65
N GLN A 59 10.17 -12.40 -16.62
CA GLN A 59 8.69 -12.53 -16.51
C GLN A 59 7.95 -11.26 -16.96
N THR A 60 8.43 -10.62 -18.01
CA THR A 60 7.97 -9.32 -18.54
C THR A 60 6.49 -9.26 -18.92
N THR A 61 5.84 -10.40 -19.17
CA THR A 61 4.42 -10.46 -19.57
C THR A 61 3.44 -10.08 -18.47
N ASN A 62 3.80 -10.26 -17.19
CA ASN A 62 2.90 -9.97 -16.07
C ASN A 62 3.15 -8.59 -15.43
N PHE A 63 4.24 -7.93 -15.82
CA PHE A 63 4.61 -6.61 -15.32
C PHE A 63 3.53 -5.53 -15.57
N PRO A 64 2.85 -5.50 -16.73
CA PRO A 64 1.78 -4.52 -16.98
C PRO A 64 0.57 -4.69 -16.07
N PHE A 65 0.12 -5.93 -15.80
CA PHE A 65 -1.02 -6.17 -14.91
C PHE A 65 -0.69 -5.79 -13.47
N TYR A 66 0.53 -6.08 -13.01
CA TYR A 66 0.96 -5.71 -11.67
C TYR A 66 0.97 -4.19 -11.46
N LEU A 67 1.47 -3.43 -12.45
CA LEU A 67 1.44 -1.97 -12.42
C LEU A 67 0.02 -1.41 -12.46
N GLN A 68 -0.84 -1.95 -13.33
CA GLN A 68 -2.25 -1.55 -13.40
C GLN A 68 -2.97 -1.78 -12.06
N ASN A 69 -2.68 -2.91 -11.42
CA ASN A 69 -3.24 -3.27 -10.13
C ASN A 69 -2.74 -2.35 -9.01
N ALA A 70 -1.43 -2.06 -8.95
CA ALA A 70 -0.87 -1.09 -8.00
C ALA A 70 -1.50 0.31 -8.15
N GLN A 71 -1.72 0.75 -9.39
CA GLN A 71 -2.41 2.00 -9.68
C GLN A 71 -3.86 1.97 -9.21
N ALA A 72 -4.58 0.86 -9.44
CA ALA A 72 -5.96 0.72 -9.00
C ALA A 72 -6.11 0.80 -7.48
N VAL A 73 -5.20 0.18 -6.72
CA VAL A 73 -5.15 0.29 -5.25
C VAL A 73 -4.86 1.72 -4.83
N SER A 74 -3.89 2.39 -5.46
CA SER A 74 -3.55 3.79 -5.15
C SER A 74 -4.75 4.74 -5.35
N MET A 75 -5.50 4.57 -6.44
CA MET A 75 -6.72 5.34 -6.67
C MET A 75 -7.82 5.03 -5.64
N ALA A 76 -7.96 3.77 -5.23
CA ALA A 76 -8.93 3.39 -4.20
C ALA A 76 -8.59 4.03 -2.85
N ILE A 77 -7.31 4.04 -2.46
CA ILE A 77 -6.85 4.76 -1.25
C ILE A 77 -7.18 6.25 -1.36
N GLY A 78 -6.85 6.89 -2.48
CA GLY A 78 -7.17 8.30 -2.69
C GLY A 78 -8.67 8.60 -2.59
N ALA A 79 -9.54 7.70 -3.04
CA ALA A 79 -10.99 7.83 -2.90
C ALA A 79 -11.43 7.68 -1.44
N GLU A 80 -10.91 6.70 -0.69
CA GLU A 80 -11.24 6.52 0.72
C GLU A 80 -10.71 7.67 1.58
N LEU A 81 -9.50 8.18 1.32
CA LEU A 81 -8.95 9.34 2.01
C LEU A 81 -9.80 10.61 1.78
N LYS A 82 -10.34 10.81 0.57
CA LYS A 82 -11.27 11.91 0.28
C LYS A 82 -12.59 11.79 1.06
N LYS A 83 -13.11 10.57 1.24
CA LYS A 83 -14.29 10.33 2.07
C LYS A 83 -14.02 10.55 3.55
N ALA A 84 -12.84 10.14 4.03
CA ALA A 84 -12.44 10.28 5.43
C ALA A 84 -12.11 11.73 5.83
N HIS A 85 -11.65 12.55 4.87
CA HIS A 85 -11.26 13.94 5.09
C HIS A 85 -12.04 14.92 4.18
N PRO A 86 -13.37 14.98 4.26
CA PRO A 86 -14.18 15.87 3.41
C PRO A 86 -13.89 17.36 3.65
N GLU A 87 -13.29 17.69 4.79
CA GLU A 87 -12.88 19.04 5.17
C GLU A 87 -11.63 19.55 4.43
N LYS A 88 -10.84 18.65 3.82
CA LYS A 88 -9.61 19.01 3.12
C LYS A 88 -9.85 19.12 1.62
N PRO A 89 -9.19 20.06 0.92
CA PRO A 89 -9.22 20.09 -0.54
C PRO A 89 -8.72 18.77 -1.11
N GLY A 90 -9.45 18.22 -2.09
CA GLY A 90 -9.10 16.92 -2.69
C GLY A 90 -7.67 16.86 -3.25
N GLN A 91 -7.13 17.98 -3.73
CA GLN A 91 -5.75 18.08 -4.20
C GLN A 91 -4.73 17.89 -3.06
N VAL A 92 -4.97 18.50 -1.90
CA VAL A 92 -4.08 18.37 -0.72
C VAL A 92 -4.00 16.92 -0.24
N ILE A 93 -5.12 16.19 -0.31
CA ILE A 93 -5.18 14.77 0.03
C ILE A 93 -4.34 13.96 -0.96
N VAL A 94 -4.50 14.22 -2.26
CA VAL A 94 -3.74 13.53 -3.32
C VAL A 94 -2.24 13.80 -3.17
N ASP A 95 -1.82 15.05 -3.03
CA ASP A 95 -0.41 15.42 -2.90
C ASP A 95 0.22 14.77 -1.66
N SER A 96 -0.50 14.77 -0.53
CA SER A 96 -0.03 14.13 0.69
C SER A 96 0.08 12.61 0.54
N PHE A 97 -0.86 11.98 -0.17
CA PHE A 97 -0.84 10.55 -0.44
C PHE A 97 0.31 10.17 -1.37
N GLU A 98 0.49 10.89 -2.49
CA GLU A 98 1.59 10.65 -3.44
C GLU A 98 2.95 10.78 -2.77
N LYS A 99 3.15 11.82 -1.94
CA LYS A 99 4.37 11.97 -1.15
C LYS A 99 4.63 10.76 -0.24
N LYS A 100 3.59 10.27 0.44
CA LYS A 100 3.69 9.10 1.33
C LYS A 100 3.97 7.81 0.57
N LYS A 101 3.34 7.62 -0.59
CA LYS A 101 3.62 6.50 -1.49
C LYS A 101 5.08 6.52 -1.95
N ASP A 102 5.61 7.68 -2.34
CA ASP A 102 6.99 7.81 -2.78
C ASP A 102 8.00 7.54 -1.66
N GLU A 103 7.71 7.99 -0.43
CA GLU A 103 8.49 7.64 0.77
C GLU A 103 8.51 6.12 1.02
N LEU A 104 7.35 5.47 0.88
CA LEU A 104 7.21 4.02 1.00
C LEU A 104 7.97 3.26 -0.09
N GLY A 105 7.84 3.67 -1.35
CA GLY A 105 8.56 3.08 -2.49
C GLY A 105 10.08 3.16 -2.30
N LYS A 106 10.61 4.31 -1.87
CA LYS A 106 12.04 4.46 -1.54
C LYS A 106 12.47 3.53 -0.39
N LYS A 107 11.65 3.42 0.66
CA LYS A 107 11.94 2.56 1.81
C LYS A 107 11.97 1.09 1.42
N THR A 108 10.98 0.61 0.67
CA THR A 108 10.91 -0.80 0.23
C THR A 108 12.05 -1.12 -0.73
N TRP A 109 12.42 -0.20 -1.62
CA TRP A 109 13.57 -0.32 -2.50
C TRP A 109 14.88 -0.51 -1.74
N GLU A 110 15.15 0.34 -0.76
CA GLU A 110 16.38 0.24 0.05
C GLU A 110 16.37 -1.01 0.95
N GLN A 111 15.19 -1.42 1.43
CA GLN A 111 15.02 -2.65 2.21
C GLN A 111 15.39 -3.89 1.40
N ILE A 112 14.86 -4.03 0.18
CA ILE A 112 15.20 -5.16 -0.71
C ILE A 112 16.69 -5.15 -1.07
N LYS A 113 17.24 -3.97 -1.36
CA LYS A 113 18.67 -3.81 -1.67
C LYS A 113 19.57 -4.24 -0.51
N THR A 114 19.18 -3.92 0.72
CA THR A 114 19.94 -4.25 1.94
C THR A 114 19.82 -5.74 2.28
N ASP A 115 18.60 -6.28 2.24
CA ASP A 115 18.34 -7.69 2.59
C ASP A 115 18.86 -8.67 1.52
N GLY A 116 19.04 -8.19 0.28
CA GLY A 116 19.39 -8.99 -0.89
C GLY A 116 18.23 -9.85 -1.40
N CYS A 117 18.39 -10.40 -2.61
CA CYS A 117 17.33 -11.16 -3.29
C CYS A 117 16.96 -12.50 -2.65
N ALA A 118 17.84 -13.05 -1.80
CA ALA A 118 17.55 -14.23 -0.97
C ALA A 118 17.01 -13.87 0.42
N GLY A 119 16.94 -12.58 0.75
CA GLY A 119 16.50 -12.09 2.06
C GLY A 119 14.99 -12.22 2.28
N SER A 120 14.58 -12.17 3.55
CA SER A 120 13.18 -12.41 3.94
C SER A 120 12.19 -11.43 3.30
N SER A 121 12.58 -10.16 3.11
CA SER A 121 11.74 -9.15 2.45
C SER A 121 11.57 -9.45 0.97
N ALA A 122 12.64 -9.86 0.28
CA ALA A 122 12.60 -10.27 -1.11
C ALA A 122 11.76 -11.54 -1.33
N GLN A 123 11.87 -12.51 -0.41
CA GLN A 123 11.03 -13.72 -0.45
C GLN A 123 9.54 -13.40 -0.25
N LYS A 124 9.20 -12.50 0.68
CA LYS A 124 7.82 -12.02 0.85
C LYS A 124 7.31 -11.30 -0.39
N ALA A 125 8.12 -10.40 -0.95
CA ALA A 125 7.80 -9.69 -2.19
C ALA A 125 7.52 -10.66 -3.35
N LYS A 126 8.38 -11.67 -3.50
CA LYS A 126 8.23 -12.72 -4.51
C LYS A 126 6.94 -13.52 -4.32
N MET A 127 6.64 -13.97 -3.10
CA MET A 127 5.40 -14.69 -2.81
C MET A 127 4.16 -13.85 -3.11
N HIS A 128 4.19 -12.56 -2.74
CA HIS A 128 3.10 -11.64 -3.06
C HIS A 128 2.95 -11.47 -4.57
N PHE A 129 4.03 -11.16 -5.28
CA PHE A 129 4.02 -11.06 -6.74
C PHE A 129 3.48 -12.33 -7.39
N ASP A 130 3.96 -13.51 -7.00
CA ASP A 130 3.50 -14.79 -7.54
C ASP A 130 2.01 -15.04 -7.29
N SER A 131 1.46 -14.53 -6.18
CA SER A 131 0.04 -14.65 -5.81
C SER A 131 -0.85 -13.67 -6.59
N TYR A 132 -0.34 -12.47 -6.90
CA TYR A 132 -1.12 -11.39 -7.53
C TYR A 132 -0.88 -11.23 -9.03
N ARG A 133 0.17 -11.83 -9.61
CA ARG A 133 0.50 -11.74 -11.05
C ARG A 133 -0.59 -12.33 -11.98
N GLN A 134 -1.50 -13.15 -11.45
CA GLN A 134 -2.60 -13.75 -12.19
C GLN A 134 -3.97 -13.12 -11.87
N ILE A 135 -4.02 -12.15 -10.94
CA ILE A 135 -5.27 -11.46 -10.62
C ILE A 135 -5.52 -10.41 -11.71
N SER A 136 -6.56 -10.65 -12.51
CA SER A 136 -7.01 -9.67 -13.49
C SER A 136 -7.46 -8.37 -12.81
N PRO A 137 -7.39 -7.22 -13.49
CA PRO A 137 -7.88 -5.95 -12.93
C PRO A 137 -9.35 -6.01 -12.47
N ALA A 138 -10.18 -6.82 -13.14
CA ALA A 138 -11.58 -7.04 -12.76
C ALA A 138 -11.70 -7.79 -11.42
N GLN A 139 -10.93 -8.86 -11.23
CA GLN A 139 -10.89 -9.60 -9.97
C GLN A 139 -10.34 -8.75 -8.83
N LEU A 140 -9.31 -7.94 -9.10
CA LEU A 140 -8.79 -7.02 -8.09
C LEU A 140 -9.84 -5.98 -7.69
N LYS A 141 -10.56 -5.42 -8.66
CA LYS A 141 -11.65 -4.48 -8.39
C LYS A 141 -12.74 -5.11 -7.52
N GLN A 142 -13.06 -6.38 -7.76
CA GLN A 142 -14.00 -7.13 -6.92
C GLN A 142 -13.45 -7.32 -5.49
N LEU A 143 -12.19 -7.73 -5.34
CA LEU A 143 -11.51 -7.83 -4.05
C LEU A 143 -11.57 -6.51 -3.27
N MET A 144 -11.19 -5.39 -3.89
CA MET A 144 -11.26 -4.06 -3.27
C MET A 144 -12.70 -3.61 -2.95
N GLY A 145 -13.70 -4.12 -3.66
CA GLY A 145 -15.10 -3.87 -3.37
C GLY A 145 -15.62 -4.64 -2.14
N MET A 146 -14.97 -5.75 -1.78
CA MET A 146 -15.29 -6.57 -0.60
C MET A 146 -14.54 -6.13 0.67
N LEU A 147 -13.39 -5.47 0.53
CA LEU A 147 -12.70 -4.77 1.63
C LEU A 147 -13.52 -3.56 2.08
#